data_AF-G3Y5H0-F1
#
_entry.id   AF-G3Y5H0-F1
#
_cell.length_a   1.000
_cell.length_b   1.000
_cell.length_c   1.000
_cell.angle_alpha   90.00
_cell.angle_beta   90.00
_cell.angle_gamma   90.00
#
_symmetry.space_group_name_H-M   'P 1'
#
loop_
_entity.id
_entity.type
_entity.pdbx_description
1 polymer ?
#
loop_
_entity_poly.entity_id
_entity_poly.type
_entity_poly.pdbx_seq_one_letter_code
_entity_poly.pdbx_strand_id
1 'polypeptide(L)'
;MSFGLPAGQLSKSSNIHSWWNEDRISEVETFKAQCNELNLKIMSCFAVNMGLPKEFFVASHRQELPGNTLKLIKYPKMDQQPGESIPRLSEHTDWGSVTILFTESPGLEVRDPSNQWHEVPVIPGAVTVNIGDALSLWTGKQLKSTMHRISWDKVPRSQDRYSIPYFVHPN
;
A
#
# COMPACT_ATOMS: atom_id res chain seq x y z
N MET A 1 3.45 4.29 12.06
CA MET A 1 4.54 3.34 12.38
C MET A 1 4.88 2.54 11.14
N SER A 2 6.14 2.15 10.93
CA SER A 2 6.59 1.38 9.75
C SER A 2 7.33 0.11 10.19
N PHE A 3 7.08 -1.01 9.52
CA PHE A 3 7.75 -2.29 9.74
C PHE A 3 8.40 -2.75 8.43
N GLY A 4 9.74 -2.81 8.37
CA GLY A 4 10.50 -3.07 7.13
C GLY A 4 11.43 -4.29 7.19
N LEU A 5 11.30 -5.13 8.23
CA LEU A 5 11.93 -6.46 8.25
C LEU A 5 11.15 -7.43 7.36
N PRO A 6 11.79 -8.50 6.87
CA PRO A 6 11.11 -9.58 6.19
C PRO A 6 9.88 -10.03 6.97
N ALA A 7 8.81 -10.34 6.25
CA ALA A 7 7.51 -10.67 6.79
C ALA A 7 7.58 -11.86 7.76
N GLY A 8 6.96 -11.72 8.93
CA GLY A 8 7.00 -12.74 9.98
C GLY A 8 8.21 -12.64 10.91
N GLN A 9 9.13 -11.68 10.71
CA GLN A 9 10.23 -11.43 11.63
C GLN A 9 9.88 -10.35 12.66
N LEU A 10 9.89 -10.72 13.94
CA LEU A 10 9.65 -9.79 15.04
C LEU A 10 10.65 -8.63 15.00
N SER A 11 10.13 -7.41 14.92
CA SER A 11 10.94 -6.20 15.05
C SER A 11 11.49 -6.07 16.46
N LYS A 12 12.81 -6.14 16.59
CA LYS A 12 13.54 -5.92 17.85
C LYS A 12 14.05 -4.48 18.01
N SER A 13 13.44 -3.53 17.28
CA SER A 13 13.85 -2.14 17.33
C SER A 13 13.61 -1.55 18.72
N SER A 14 14.66 -1.01 19.34
CA SER A 14 14.58 -0.30 20.62
C SER A 14 13.77 1.00 20.56
N ASN A 15 13.44 1.47 19.35
CA ASN A 15 12.63 2.67 19.13
C ASN A 15 11.12 2.40 19.12
N ILE A 16 10.70 1.18 19.43
CA ILE A 16 9.29 0.81 19.51
C ILE A 16 8.77 1.13 20.91
N HIS A 17 7.73 1.98 20.99
CA HIS A 17 7.08 2.35 22.25
C HIS A 17 6.51 1.10 22.95
N SER A 18 6.58 1.05 24.29
CA SER A 18 6.18 -0.10 25.13
C SER A 18 4.72 -0.56 24.98
N TRP A 19 3.87 0.27 24.37
CA TRP A 19 2.52 -0.11 23.95
C TRP A 19 2.52 -1.28 22.95
N TRP A 20 3.56 -1.41 22.13
CA TRP A 20 3.76 -2.54 21.22
C TRP A 20 4.44 -3.70 21.95
N ASN A 21 3.65 -4.44 22.72
CA ASN A 21 4.10 -5.68 23.35
C ASN A 21 4.32 -6.79 22.32
N GLU A 22 4.89 -7.91 22.76
CA GLU A 22 5.22 -9.05 21.90
C GLU A 22 4.00 -9.57 21.12
N ASP A 23 2.82 -9.64 21.76
CA ASP A 23 1.59 -10.11 21.12
C ASP A 23 1.20 -9.22 19.93
N ARG A 24 1.19 -7.89 20.10
CA ARG A 24 0.84 -6.95 19.02
C ARG A 24 1.87 -6.96 17.90
N ILE A 25 3.15 -7.08 18.23
CA ILE A 25 4.21 -7.18 17.22
C ILE A 25 4.02 -8.49 16.43
N SER A 26 3.76 -9.60 17.12
CA SER A 26 3.49 -10.90 16.50
C SER A 26 2.27 -10.88 15.58
N GLU A 27 1.19 -10.22 15.98
CA GLU A 27 -0.01 -10.03 15.17
C GLU A 27 0.31 -9.25 13.89
N VAL A 28 1.02 -8.12 13.99
CA VAL A 28 1.41 -7.32 12.82
C VAL A 28 2.34 -8.09 11.90
N GLU A 29 3.30 -8.84 12.43
CA GLU A 29 4.22 -9.62 11.61
C GLU A 29 3.54 -10.81 10.91
N THR A 30 2.54 -11.42 11.56
CA THR A 30 1.66 -12.42 10.94
C THR A 30 0.87 -11.81 9.80
N PHE A 31 0.29 -10.62 10.01
CA PHE A 31 -0.42 -9.91 8.95
C PHE A 31 0.50 -9.52 7.78
N LYS A 32 1.74 -9.10 8.05
CA LYS A 32 2.76 -8.87 7.00
C LYS A 32 3.05 -10.13 6.19
N ALA A 33 3.11 -11.30 6.83
CA ALA A 33 3.33 -12.57 6.12
C ALA A 33 2.18 -12.88 5.16
N GLN A 34 0.94 -12.68 5.60
CA GLN A 34 -0.25 -12.82 4.75
C GLN A 34 -0.24 -11.82 3.57
N CYS A 35 0.17 -10.57 3.81
CA CYS A 35 0.35 -9.58 2.75
C CYS A 35 1.39 -10.03 1.72
N ASN A 36 2.50 -10.62 2.16
CA ASN A 36 3.51 -11.15 1.26
C ASN A 36 2.98 -12.32 0.43
N GLU A 37 2.25 -13.27 1.03
CA GLU A 37 1.65 -14.38 0.29
C GLU A 37 0.67 -13.89 -0.78
N LEU A 38 -0.14 -12.87 -0.46
CA LEU A 38 -1.02 -12.22 -1.43
C LEU A 38 -0.21 -11.56 -2.55
N ASN A 39 0.86 -10.84 -2.22
CA ASN A 39 1.75 -10.23 -3.19
C ASN A 39 2.32 -11.26 -4.19
N LEU A 40 2.84 -12.39 -3.71
CA LEU A 40 3.41 -13.41 -4.60
C LEU A 40 2.37 -13.99 -5.58
N LYS A 41 1.10 -14.11 -5.14
CA LYS A 41 -0.02 -14.49 -6.01
C LYS A 41 -0.29 -13.41 -7.06
N ILE A 42 -0.35 -12.14 -6.67
CA ILE A 42 -0.52 -11.00 -7.58
C ILE A 42 0.60 -10.96 -8.64
N MET A 43 1.87 -11.11 -8.23
CA MET A 43 3.02 -11.15 -9.14
C MET A 43 2.92 -12.32 -10.13
N SER A 44 2.48 -13.49 -9.66
CA SER A 44 2.23 -14.64 -10.53
C SER A 44 1.15 -14.36 -11.57
N CYS A 45 0.04 -13.70 -11.16
CA CYS A 45 -1.04 -13.32 -12.06
C CYS A 45 -0.56 -12.34 -13.14
N PHE A 46 0.24 -11.34 -12.80
CA PHE A 46 0.82 -10.43 -13.80
C PHE A 46 1.73 -11.17 -14.79
N ALA A 47 2.59 -12.07 -14.30
CA ALA A 47 3.47 -12.85 -15.17
C ALA A 47 2.66 -13.68 -16.18
N VAL A 48 1.65 -14.42 -15.70
CA VAL A 48 0.78 -15.24 -16.56
C VAL A 48 0.02 -14.38 -17.58
N ASN A 49 -0.55 -13.25 -17.17
CA ASN A 49 -1.27 -12.34 -18.07
C ASN A 49 -0.36 -11.75 -19.17
N MET A 50 0.93 -11.62 -18.90
CA MET A 50 1.93 -11.15 -19.87
C MET A 50 2.57 -12.28 -20.70
N GLY A 51 2.10 -13.52 -20.58
CA GLY A 51 2.66 -14.67 -21.30
C GLY A 51 4.04 -15.11 -20.79
N LEU A 52 4.40 -14.73 -19.57
CA LEU A 52 5.66 -15.07 -18.92
C LEU A 52 5.49 -16.28 -17.99
N PRO A 53 6.57 -16.99 -17.62
CA PRO A 53 6.52 -18.01 -16.58
C PRO A 53 5.99 -17.43 -15.26
N LYS A 54 5.11 -18.15 -14.55
CA LYS A 54 4.48 -17.67 -13.30
C LYS A 54 5.48 -17.15 -12.26
N GLU A 55 6.69 -17.70 -12.24
CA GLU A 55 7.73 -17.33 -11.27
C GLU A 55 8.54 -16.09 -11.68
N PHE A 56 8.31 -15.52 -12.87
CA PHE A 56 9.15 -14.46 -13.44
C PHE A 56 9.26 -13.25 -12.51
N PHE A 57 8.13 -12.68 -12.09
CA PHE A 57 8.13 -11.59 -11.11
C PHE A 57 8.32 -12.10 -9.68
N VAL A 58 7.82 -13.29 -9.35
CA VAL A 58 7.92 -13.86 -7.99
C VAL A 58 9.38 -13.97 -7.55
N ALA A 59 10.29 -14.39 -8.43
CA ALA A 59 11.70 -14.60 -8.11
C ALA A 59 12.36 -13.35 -7.50
N SER A 60 12.01 -12.15 -7.99
CA SER A 60 12.54 -10.89 -7.47
C SER A 60 11.74 -10.30 -6.31
N HIS A 61 10.72 -10.99 -5.81
CA HIS A 61 9.90 -10.55 -4.66
C HIS A 61 9.93 -11.56 -3.51
N ARG A 62 10.85 -12.53 -3.54
CA ARG A 62 11.06 -13.49 -2.46
C ARG A 62 11.87 -12.83 -1.35
N GLN A 63 11.20 -12.31 -0.33
CA GLN A 63 11.72 -11.80 0.95
C GLN A 63 13.24 -11.91 1.16
N GLU A 64 14.01 -10.95 0.62
CA GLU A 64 15.38 -10.66 1.03
C GLU A 64 15.42 -9.34 1.83
N LEU A 65 16.57 -9.01 2.41
CA LEU A 65 16.76 -7.73 3.10
C LEU A 65 17.17 -6.64 2.08
N PRO A 66 16.57 -5.43 2.14
CA PRO A 66 15.50 -5.01 3.04
C PRO A 66 14.12 -5.55 2.62
N GLY A 67 13.30 -5.90 3.62
CA GLY A 67 11.96 -6.46 3.37
C GLY A 67 10.92 -5.40 2.97
N ASN A 68 9.78 -5.87 2.47
CA ASN A 68 8.60 -5.04 2.20
C ASN A 68 8.16 -4.25 3.45
N THR A 69 7.59 -3.06 3.23
CA THR A 69 7.23 -2.15 4.32
C THR A 69 5.73 -2.11 4.57
N LEU A 70 5.29 -2.41 5.79
CA LEU A 70 3.92 -2.12 6.24
C LEU A 70 3.89 -0.80 7.00
N LYS A 71 2.97 0.11 6.67
CA LYS A 71 2.73 1.32 7.47
C LYS A 71 1.35 1.29 8.12
N LEU A 72 1.29 1.72 9.37
CA LEU A 72 0.05 2.01 10.09
C LEU A 72 -0.10 3.53 10.16
N ILE A 73 -1.08 4.08 9.44
CA ILE A 73 -1.30 5.51 9.27
C ILE A 73 -2.67 5.89 9.82
N LYS A 74 -2.69 6.83 10.76
CA LYS A 74 -3.89 7.49 11.24
C LYS A 74 -3.92 8.90 10.68
N TYR A 75 -5.00 9.26 9.99
CA TYR A 75 -5.29 10.63 9.64
C TYR A 75 -6.39 11.14 10.60
N PRO A 76 -6.07 12.04 11.55
CA PRO A 76 -7.03 12.50 12.55
C PRO A 76 -8.23 13.24 11.95
N LYS A 77 -9.40 13.10 12.57
CA LYS A 77 -10.56 13.96 12.32
C LYS A 77 -10.19 15.43 12.51
N MET A 78 -10.83 16.32 11.76
CA MET A 78 -10.57 17.75 11.86
C MET A 78 -11.88 18.53 11.79
N ASP A 79 -11.99 19.53 12.66
CA ASP A 79 -13.20 20.35 12.78
C ASP A 79 -13.31 21.39 11.66
N GLN A 80 -12.19 21.78 11.05
CA GLN A 80 -12.13 22.76 9.95
C GLN A 80 -11.21 22.26 8.82
N GLN A 81 -11.57 22.58 7.58
CA GLN A 81 -10.73 22.30 6.42
C GLN A 81 -9.56 23.29 6.38
N PRO A 82 -8.28 22.83 6.36
CA PRO A 82 -7.19 23.70 5.95
C PRO A 82 -7.50 24.13 4.51
N GLY A 83 -7.42 25.44 4.22
CA GLY A 83 -7.99 26.07 3.02
C GLY A 83 -7.95 25.25 1.73
N GLU A 84 -8.97 25.45 0.87
CA GLU A 84 -9.42 24.59 -0.24
C GLU A 84 -8.36 24.05 -1.24
N SER A 85 -7.11 24.50 -1.20
CA SER A 85 -6.10 24.19 -2.22
C SER A 85 -5.23 22.96 -1.97
N ILE A 86 -5.18 22.40 -0.75
CA ILE A 86 -4.21 21.33 -0.43
C ILE A 86 -4.91 20.00 -0.17
N PRO A 87 -4.72 18.95 -0.98
CA PRO A 87 -5.26 17.61 -0.68
C PRO A 87 -4.67 17.06 0.63
N ARG A 88 -5.40 16.15 1.29
CA ARG A 88 -4.96 15.52 2.55
C ARG A 88 -3.70 14.69 2.38
N LEU A 89 -3.51 14.14 1.19
CA LEU A 89 -2.24 13.61 0.70
C LEU A 89 -2.10 14.06 -0.77
N SER A 90 -1.00 14.74 -1.08
CA SER A 90 -0.70 15.24 -2.42
C SER A 90 -0.70 14.13 -3.47
N GLU A 91 -0.95 14.50 -4.72
CA GLU A 91 -0.83 13.57 -5.84
C GLU A 91 0.60 13.01 -5.93
N HIS A 92 0.70 11.70 -6.06
CA HIS A 92 1.97 10.99 -6.21
C HIS A 92 1.75 9.60 -6.83
N THR A 93 2.85 8.98 -7.23
CA THR A 93 2.93 7.55 -7.48
C THR A 93 3.71 6.88 -6.36
N ASP A 94 3.43 5.60 -6.13
CA ASP A 94 4.21 4.80 -5.19
C ASP A 94 5.49 4.28 -5.84
N TRP A 95 6.57 4.29 -5.08
CA TRP A 95 7.79 3.56 -5.44
C TRP A 95 7.59 2.06 -5.24
N GLY A 96 8.37 1.24 -5.95
CA GLY A 96 8.29 -0.21 -5.87
C GLY A 96 7.31 -0.81 -6.88
N SER A 97 6.89 -2.04 -6.64
CA SER A 97 6.14 -2.85 -7.60
C SER A 97 4.63 -2.68 -7.46
N VAL A 98 4.12 -2.87 -6.24
CA VAL A 98 2.70 -2.67 -5.91
C VAL A 98 2.54 -2.17 -4.50
N THR A 99 1.43 -1.46 -4.26
CA THR A 99 0.95 -1.15 -2.91
C THR A 99 -0.36 -1.89 -2.68
N ILE A 100 -0.41 -2.70 -1.63
CA ILE A 100 -1.64 -3.35 -1.16
C ILE A 100 -2.19 -2.50 -0.01
N LEU A 101 -3.31 -1.83 -0.25
CA LEU A 101 -3.92 -0.90 0.69
C LEU A 101 -5.15 -1.51 1.36
N PHE A 102 -5.12 -1.50 2.69
CA PHE A 102 -6.25 -1.84 3.54
C PHE A 102 -6.80 -0.55 4.17
N THR A 103 -8.06 -0.24 3.89
CA THR A 103 -8.77 0.90 4.47
C THR A 103 -10.27 0.68 4.38
N GLU A 104 -10.99 1.11 5.40
CA GLU A 104 -12.46 1.11 5.42
C GLU A 104 -13.04 2.53 5.24
N SER A 105 -12.15 3.52 5.01
CA SER A 105 -12.56 4.91 4.87
C SER A 105 -12.38 5.40 3.44
N PRO A 106 -13.37 6.12 2.89
CA PRO A 106 -13.25 6.71 1.56
C PRO A 106 -12.17 7.80 1.52
N GLY A 107 -11.95 8.34 0.32
CA GLY A 107 -11.08 9.49 0.09
C GLY A 107 -9.89 9.23 -0.82
N LEU A 108 -9.59 7.97 -1.16
CA LEU A 108 -8.59 7.66 -2.18
C LEU A 108 -9.15 8.02 -3.56
N GLU A 109 -8.38 8.78 -4.34
CA GLU A 109 -8.67 9.06 -5.73
C GLU A 109 -7.49 8.64 -6.60
N VAL A 110 -7.77 8.11 -7.78
CA VAL A 110 -6.79 7.71 -8.79
C VAL A 110 -6.99 8.51 -10.07
N ARG A 111 -5.90 8.80 -10.78
CA ARG A 111 -5.95 9.56 -12.03
C ARG A 111 -5.85 8.63 -13.23
N ASP A 112 -6.80 8.74 -14.15
CA ASP A 112 -6.80 7.96 -15.40
C ASP A 112 -5.83 8.55 -16.46
N PRO A 113 -5.63 7.87 -17.60
CA PRO A 113 -4.79 8.38 -18.69
C PRO A 113 -5.30 9.67 -19.35
N SER A 114 -6.57 10.03 -19.15
CA SER A 114 -7.19 11.28 -19.61
C SER A 114 -7.04 12.42 -18.59
N ASN A 115 -6.26 12.21 -17.52
CA ASN A 115 -6.04 13.13 -16.40
C ASN A 115 -7.30 13.44 -15.57
N GLN A 116 -8.29 12.56 -15.58
CA GLN A 116 -9.47 12.66 -14.75
C GLN A 116 -9.28 11.90 -13.43
N TRP A 117 -9.77 12.49 -12.34
CA TRP A 117 -9.73 11.89 -11.00
C TRP A 117 -10.98 11.05 -10.76
N HIS A 118 -10.78 9.82 -10.30
CA HIS A 118 -11.83 8.86 -9.99
C HIS A 118 -11.71 8.44 -8.54
N GLU A 119 -12.83 8.42 -7.83
CA GLU A 119 -12.91 7.92 -6.46
C GLU A 119 -12.78 6.40 -6.44
N VAL A 120 -11.91 5.88 -5.58
CA VAL A 120 -11.81 4.44 -5.36
C VAL A 120 -12.86 4.03 -4.32
N PRO A 121 -13.84 3.18 -4.66
CA PRO A 121 -14.89 2.79 -3.73
C PRO A 121 -14.32 1.93 -2.60
N VAL A 122 -14.83 2.13 -1.39
CA VAL A 122 -14.59 1.21 -0.27
C VAL A 122 -15.53 0.02 -0.43
N ILE A 123 -14.97 -1.15 -0.71
CA ILE A 123 -15.73 -2.39 -0.84
C ILE A 123 -15.43 -3.26 0.40
N PRO A 124 -16.45 -3.60 1.22
CA PRO A 124 -16.24 -4.45 2.39
C PRO A 124 -15.57 -5.79 2.03
N GLY A 125 -14.50 -6.14 2.75
CA GLY A 125 -13.73 -7.36 2.52
C GLY A 125 -12.78 -7.33 1.31
N ALA A 126 -12.70 -6.20 0.58
CA ALA A 126 -11.75 -6.04 -0.52
C ALA A 126 -10.51 -5.23 -0.10
N VAL A 127 -9.45 -5.36 -0.89
CA VAL A 127 -8.22 -4.55 -0.78
C VAL A 127 -7.98 -3.80 -2.07
N THR A 128 -7.43 -2.61 -1.98
CA THR A 128 -7.01 -1.85 -3.17
C THR A 128 -5.58 -2.21 -3.52
N VAL A 129 -5.29 -2.48 -4.79
CA VAL A 129 -3.94 -2.76 -5.27
C VAL A 129 -3.56 -1.71 -6.31
N ASN A 130 -2.54 -0.90 -5.99
CA ASN A 130 -1.98 0.08 -6.91
C ASN A 130 -0.70 -0.47 -7.53
N ILE A 131 -0.46 -0.19 -8.81
CA ILE A 131 0.82 -0.45 -9.46
C ILE A 131 1.78 0.68 -9.13
N GLY A 132 3.02 0.34 -8.77
CA GLY A 132 4.11 1.28 -8.51
C GLY A 132 5.08 1.44 -9.70
N ASP A 133 6.03 2.35 -9.52
CA ASP A 133 6.95 2.77 -10.57
C ASP A 133 7.89 1.65 -11.07
N ALA A 134 8.34 0.76 -10.18
CA ALA A 134 9.29 -0.30 -10.53
C ALA A 134 8.65 -1.34 -11.46
N LEU A 135 7.45 -1.82 -11.14
CA LEU A 135 6.74 -2.78 -11.99
C LEU A 135 6.28 -2.12 -13.30
N SER A 136 5.85 -0.86 -13.24
CA SER A 136 5.57 -0.07 -14.45
C SER A 136 6.79 -0.02 -15.37
N LEU A 137 7.99 0.25 -14.84
CA LEU A 137 9.23 0.24 -15.62
C LEU A 137 9.54 -1.15 -16.18
N TRP A 138 9.50 -2.20 -15.36
CA TRP A 138 9.81 -3.59 -15.76
C TRP A 138 8.90 -4.12 -16.85
N THR A 139 7.62 -3.73 -16.84
CA THR A 139 6.66 -4.14 -17.87
C THR A 139 6.74 -3.29 -19.14
N GLY A 140 7.73 -2.41 -19.27
CA GLY A 140 7.84 -1.49 -20.40
C GLY A 140 6.68 -0.49 -20.43
N LYS A 141 6.17 -0.10 -19.26
CA LYS A 141 5.00 0.76 -19.06
C LYS A 141 3.69 0.18 -19.60
N GLN A 142 3.57 -1.15 -19.73
CA GLN A 142 2.28 -1.78 -20.02
C GLN A 142 1.35 -1.70 -18.81
N LEU A 143 1.86 -2.03 -17.63
CA LEU A 143 1.20 -1.70 -16.36
C LEU A 143 1.57 -0.26 -16.00
N LYS A 144 0.59 0.59 -15.73
CA LYS A 144 0.82 2.02 -15.44
C LYS A 144 0.90 2.24 -13.94
N SER A 145 1.96 2.93 -13.50
CA SER A 145 2.04 3.43 -12.13
C SER A 145 0.85 4.33 -11.84
N THR A 146 0.14 4.03 -10.76
CA THR A 146 -1.16 4.66 -10.47
C THR A 146 -0.94 5.98 -9.75
N MET A 147 -1.13 7.10 -10.46
CA MET A 147 -1.16 8.42 -9.84
C MET A 147 -2.38 8.51 -8.92
N HIS A 148 -2.17 8.82 -7.65
CA HIS A 148 -3.22 8.81 -6.66
C HIS A 148 -3.04 9.91 -5.61
N ARG A 149 -4.14 10.30 -4.95
CA ARG A 149 -4.17 11.32 -3.89
C ARG A 149 -5.23 10.98 -2.84
N ILE A 150 -5.23 11.72 -1.73
CA ILE A 150 -6.36 11.69 -0.77
C ILE A 150 -7.01 13.08 -0.77
N SER A 151 -8.26 13.17 -1.22
CA SER A 151 -9.02 14.43 -1.22
C SER A 151 -9.67 14.70 0.15
N TRP A 152 -9.93 15.98 0.45
CA TRP A 152 -10.65 16.34 1.68
C TRP A 152 -12.16 16.14 1.55
N ASP A 153 -12.71 16.38 0.37
CA ASP A 153 -14.16 16.41 0.14
C ASP A 153 -14.81 15.04 0.31
N LYS A 154 -14.03 13.98 0.14
CA LYS A 154 -14.48 12.58 0.17
C LYS A 154 -14.20 11.87 1.50
N VAL A 155 -13.53 12.52 2.44
CA VAL A 155 -13.27 11.95 3.77
C VAL A 155 -14.29 12.52 4.76
N PRO A 156 -15.03 11.67 5.51
CA PRO A 156 -15.87 12.12 6.61
C PRO A 156 -15.08 12.92 7.64
N ARG A 157 -15.46 14.19 7.84
CA ARG A 157 -14.73 15.12 8.73
C ARG A 157 -14.82 14.75 10.20
N SER A 158 -15.91 14.11 10.60
CA SER A 158 -16.21 13.73 11.98
C SER A 158 -15.46 12.48 12.45
N GLN A 159 -14.71 11.81 11.56
CA GLN A 159 -14.11 10.50 11.84
C GLN A 159 -12.62 10.47 11.51
N ASP A 160 -11.88 9.71 12.32
CA ASP A 160 -10.51 9.36 12.01
C ASP A 160 -10.48 8.43 10.80
N ARG A 161 -9.53 8.64 9.89
CA ARG A 161 -9.29 7.72 8.77
C ARG A 161 -8.07 6.87 9.08
N TYR A 162 -8.24 5.56 8.97
CA TYR A 162 -7.16 4.60 9.14
C TYR A 162 -6.76 4.01 7.77
N SER A 163 -5.47 3.92 7.55
CA SER A 163 -4.87 3.47 6.30
C SER A 163 -3.69 2.57 6.61
N ILE A 164 -3.71 1.36 6.06
CA ILE A 164 -2.65 0.38 6.27
C ILE A 164 -2.10 -0.02 4.90
N PRO A 165 -1.16 0.73 4.31
CA PRO A 165 -0.51 0.31 3.07
C PRO A 165 0.65 -0.67 3.35
N TYR A 166 0.71 -1.73 2.54
CA TYR A 166 1.83 -2.65 2.41
C TYR A 166 2.55 -2.39 1.08
N PHE A 167 3.75 -1.82 1.17
CA PHE A 167 4.59 -1.45 0.02
C PHE A 167 5.49 -2.62 -0.35
N VAL A 168 5.34 -3.08 -1.58
CA VAL A 168 6.12 -4.17 -2.15
C VAL A 168 7.25 -3.60 -3.00
N HIS A 169 8.47 -4.03 -2.71
CA HIS A 169 9.64 -3.72 -3.52
C HIS A 169 10.22 -5.01 -4.09
N PRO A 170 10.85 -4.97 -5.28
CA PRO A 170 11.75 -6.03 -5.67
C PRO A 170 12.97 -6.06 -4.74
N ASN A 171 13.55 -7.24 -4.53
CA ASN A 171 14.78 -7.45 -3.77
C ASN A 171 15.97 -6.71 -4.39
#